data_AF-A0A7W2HKI2-F1
#
_entry.id   AF-A0A7W2HKI2-F1
#
_cell.length_a   1.000
_cell.length_b   1.000
_cell.length_c   1.000
_cell.angle_alpha   90.00
_cell.angle_beta   90.00
_cell.angle_gamma   90.00
#
_symmetry.space_group_name_H-M   'P 1'
#
loop_
_entity.id
_entity.type
_entity.pdbx_description
1 polymer ?
#
loop_
_entity_poly.entity_id
_entity_poly.type
_entity_poly.pdbx_seq_one_letter_code
_entity_poly.pdbx_strand_id
1 'polypeptide(L)'
;MTTSDGGSSFSSCFKDGYVVSPGPDSHPSFQQYAASARAGDLDGLFSLDAAAGSEARDLDELAYKLLSVAADFGHAEADDLIEDLLECSSLRYDDDRFVQGNAHFELGLAYLMGADGLPADPDKSRAHLKKAHECQWPFHVQQGESLLDEARALLTAPQLAVFEEIYRPT
;
A
#
# COMPACT_ATOMS: atom_id res chain seq x y z
N MET A 1 18.40 11.73 24.74
CA MET A 1 17.22 10.84 24.82
C MET A 1 16.80 10.55 23.39
N THR A 2 17.24 9.43 22.86
CA THR A 2 16.87 8.95 21.52
C THR A 2 15.62 8.10 21.70
N THR A 3 14.47 8.58 21.25
CA THR A 3 13.30 7.73 21.07
C THR A 3 13.61 6.81 19.91
N SER A 4 13.91 5.54 20.23
CA SER A 4 13.81 4.46 19.28
C SER A 4 12.35 4.36 18.88
N ASP A 5 11.97 4.96 17.75
CA ASP A 5 10.71 4.68 17.09
C ASP A 5 10.82 3.27 16.49
N GLY A 6 10.64 2.28 17.36
CA GLY A 6 10.38 0.90 16.99
C GLY A 6 8.98 0.79 16.40
N GLY A 7 8.74 1.47 15.27
CA GLY A 7 7.53 1.32 14.49
C GLY A 7 7.56 -0.06 13.84
N SER A 8 6.88 -1.04 14.44
CA SER A 8 6.57 -2.29 13.76
C SER A 8 5.92 -1.97 12.42
N SER A 9 6.58 -2.32 11.31
CA SER A 9 5.99 -2.20 9.98
C SER A 9 4.71 -3.01 9.94
N PHE A 10 3.61 -2.38 9.53
CA PHE A 10 2.32 -3.05 9.38
C PHE A 10 2.41 -4.21 8.37
N SER A 11 3.27 -4.03 7.36
CA SER A 11 3.73 -5.06 6.42
C SER A 11 4.25 -6.37 7.08
N SER A 12 4.79 -6.32 8.30
CA SER A 12 5.30 -7.52 9.00
C SER A 12 4.18 -8.43 9.57
N CYS A 13 2.94 -7.95 9.60
CA CYS A 13 1.78 -8.67 10.10
C CYS A 13 1.16 -9.62 9.05
N PHE A 14 1.37 -9.37 7.75
CA PHE A 14 0.81 -10.17 6.66
C PHE A 14 1.92 -10.99 6.00
N LYS A 15 2.13 -12.21 6.47
CA LYS A 15 3.10 -13.15 5.89
C LYS A 15 2.38 -14.07 4.94
N ASP A 16 2.48 -13.82 3.62
CA ASP A 16 2.40 -14.80 2.52
C ASP A 16 1.98 -14.12 1.21
N GLY A 17 2.91 -13.67 0.36
CA GLY A 17 2.62 -13.30 -1.05
C GLY A 17 1.63 -12.15 -1.30
N TYR A 18 1.10 -11.52 -0.25
CA TYR A 18 0.13 -10.43 -0.31
C TYR A 18 0.76 -9.06 -0.01
N VAL A 19 2.08 -8.97 0.17
CA VAL A 19 2.74 -7.75 0.64
C VAL A 19 3.86 -7.36 -0.30
N VAL A 20 3.73 -6.20 -0.92
CA VAL A 20 4.71 -5.65 -1.88
C VAL A 20 5.57 -4.55 -1.24
N SER A 21 5.41 -4.33 0.07
CA SER A 21 6.22 -3.36 0.79
C SER A 21 7.59 -3.97 1.09
N PRO A 22 8.71 -3.27 0.80
CA PRO A 22 10.02 -3.68 1.28
C PRO A 22 9.96 -3.93 2.78
N GLY A 23 10.55 -5.05 3.21
CA GLY A 23 10.58 -5.41 4.63
C GLY A 23 11.30 -4.34 5.45
N PRO A 24 11.13 -4.35 6.79
CA PRO A 24 11.79 -3.38 7.67
C PRO A 24 13.33 -3.41 7.56
N ASP A 25 13.90 -4.54 7.14
CA ASP A 25 15.34 -4.73 6.94
C ASP A 25 15.81 -4.42 5.49
N SER A 26 14.89 -4.08 4.59
CA SER A 26 15.20 -3.68 3.21
C SER A 26 15.69 -2.23 3.18
N HIS A 27 16.68 -1.95 2.35
CA HIS A 27 17.22 -0.61 2.15
C HIS A 27 17.06 -0.14 0.71
N PRO A 28 16.46 1.05 0.48
CA PRO A 28 15.62 1.81 1.41
C PRO A 28 14.39 1.04 1.92
N SER A 29 13.93 1.37 3.13
CA SER A 29 12.68 0.83 3.70
C SER A 29 11.45 1.48 3.06
N PHE A 30 10.27 0.86 3.17
CA PHE A 30 9.03 1.46 2.65
C PHE A 30 8.77 2.88 3.19
N GLN A 31 9.07 3.13 4.48
CA GLN A 31 8.88 4.46 5.09
C GLN A 31 9.71 5.55 4.40
N GLN A 32 10.93 5.21 3.96
CA GLN A 32 11.80 6.13 3.24
C GLN A 32 11.25 6.39 1.83
N TYR A 33 10.77 5.36 1.14
CA TYR A 33 10.11 5.54 -0.15
C TYR A 33 8.82 6.36 -0.05
N ALA A 34 7.99 6.10 0.96
CA ALA A 34 6.80 6.90 1.23
C ALA A 34 7.15 8.35 1.54
N ALA A 35 8.30 8.64 2.18
CA ALA A 35 8.77 10.00 2.36
C ALA A 35 9.16 10.67 1.04
N SER A 36 9.88 9.98 0.16
CA SER A 36 10.22 10.47 -1.20
C SER A 36 8.97 10.71 -2.05
N ALA A 37 8.03 9.75 -2.08
CA ALA A 37 6.78 9.87 -2.82
C ALA A 37 5.95 11.09 -2.36
N ARG A 38 5.81 11.29 -1.04
CA ARG A 38 5.14 12.47 -0.48
C ARG A 38 5.83 13.79 -0.82
N ALA A 39 7.15 13.76 -0.98
CA ALA A 39 7.93 14.92 -1.39
C ALA A 39 7.91 15.18 -2.91
N GLY A 40 7.30 14.28 -3.71
CA GLY A 40 7.24 14.40 -5.17
C GLY A 40 8.52 13.99 -5.87
N ASP A 41 9.39 13.21 -5.21
CA ASP A 41 10.61 12.68 -5.80
C ASP A 41 10.30 11.46 -6.70
N LEU A 42 9.55 11.70 -7.79
CA LEU A 42 9.05 10.65 -8.68
C LEU A 42 10.16 10.01 -9.50
N ASP A 43 11.18 10.78 -9.91
CA ASP A 43 12.36 10.27 -10.61
C ASP A 43 13.13 9.23 -9.77
N GLY A 44 13.17 9.44 -8.45
CA GLY A 44 13.73 8.49 -7.48
C GLY A 44 12.93 7.18 -7.40
N LEU A 45 11.61 7.22 -7.63
CA LEU A 45 10.74 6.03 -7.63
C LEU A 45 10.94 5.13 -8.86
N PHE A 46 11.32 5.69 -10.01
CA PHE A 46 11.66 4.87 -11.19
C PHE A 46 13.11 4.34 -11.17
N SER A 47 13.95 4.93 -10.33
CA SER A 47 15.34 4.50 -10.15
C SER A 47 15.49 3.29 -9.20
N LEU A 48 14.39 2.70 -8.73
CA LEU A 48 14.34 1.52 -7.84
C LEU A 48 15.04 0.27 -8.43
N ASP A 49 15.21 0.25 -9.75
CA ASP A 49 15.76 -0.85 -10.56
C ASP A 49 17.22 -1.23 -10.21
N ALA A 50 17.98 -0.34 -9.57
CA ALA A 50 19.41 -0.55 -9.32
C ALA A 50 19.76 -1.18 -7.95
N ALA A 51 18.84 -1.21 -6.98
CA ALA A 51 19.11 -1.61 -5.60
C ALA A 51 18.40 -2.91 -5.15
N ALA A 52 17.31 -3.30 -5.84
CA ALA A 52 16.57 -4.53 -5.54
C ALA A 52 17.10 -5.67 -6.43
N GLY A 53 17.79 -6.65 -5.83
CA GLY A 53 18.22 -7.83 -6.56
C GLY A 53 17.03 -8.58 -7.19
N SER A 54 16.99 -8.61 -8.52
CA SER A 54 16.28 -9.53 -9.43
C SER A 54 14.86 -10.03 -9.09
N GLU A 55 13.91 -9.17 -8.73
CA GLU A 55 12.47 -9.50 -8.90
C GLU A 55 11.75 -8.29 -9.51
N ALA A 56 11.80 -8.17 -10.85
CA ALA A 56 11.26 -7.02 -11.58
C ALA A 56 9.74 -6.82 -11.43
N ARG A 57 8.99 -7.84 -11.01
CA ARG A 57 7.53 -7.75 -10.78
C ARG A 57 7.20 -7.00 -9.50
N ASP A 58 7.92 -7.29 -8.41
CA ASP A 58 7.76 -6.62 -7.12
C ASP A 58 8.04 -5.11 -7.22
N LEU A 59 8.85 -4.70 -8.20
CA LEU A 59 9.17 -3.30 -8.46
C LEU A 59 8.01 -2.51 -9.07
N ASP A 60 7.29 -3.06 -10.06
CA ASP A 60 6.15 -2.37 -10.68
C ASP A 60 5.00 -2.23 -9.67
N GLU A 61 4.72 -3.29 -8.90
CA GLU A 61 3.71 -3.28 -7.84
C GLU A 61 4.05 -2.24 -6.74
N LEU A 62 5.32 -2.15 -6.34
CA LEU A 62 5.79 -1.16 -5.39
C LEU A 62 5.71 0.27 -5.97
N ALA A 63 6.09 0.45 -7.23
CA ALA A 63 6.00 1.72 -7.94
C ALA A 63 4.55 2.21 -8.00
N TYR A 64 3.60 1.34 -8.35
CA TYR A 64 2.17 1.67 -8.34
C TYR A 64 1.70 2.18 -6.98
N LYS A 65 2.09 1.47 -5.90
CA LYS A 65 1.74 1.86 -4.53
C LYS A 65 2.35 3.21 -4.15
N LEU A 66 3.61 3.47 -4.50
CA LEU A 66 4.31 4.72 -4.18
C LEU A 66 3.82 5.91 -5.01
N LEU A 67 3.49 5.70 -6.29
CA LEU A 67 2.85 6.72 -7.12
C LEU A 67 1.46 7.06 -6.57
N SER A 68 0.70 6.08 -6.09
CA SER A 68 -0.59 6.34 -5.42
C SER A 68 -0.42 7.22 -4.19
N VAL A 69 0.65 7.00 -3.39
CA VAL A 69 1.00 7.90 -2.28
C VAL A 69 1.37 9.30 -2.79
N ALA A 70 2.12 9.42 -3.88
CA ALA A 70 2.46 10.74 -4.41
C ALA A 70 1.22 11.51 -4.88
N ALA A 71 0.29 10.84 -5.57
CA ALA A 71 -0.98 11.42 -6.01
C ALA A 71 -1.80 11.94 -4.83
N ASP A 72 -1.89 11.17 -3.74
CA ASP A 72 -2.58 11.58 -2.50
C ASP A 72 -1.99 12.86 -1.87
N PHE A 73 -0.73 13.18 -2.16
CA PHE A 73 -0.03 14.36 -1.66
C PHE A 73 0.01 15.50 -2.68
N GLY A 74 -0.75 15.38 -3.77
CA GLY A 74 -1.00 16.45 -4.73
C GLY A 74 -0.02 16.52 -5.89
N HIS A 75 0.79 15.49 -6.09
CA HIS A 75 1.69 15.37 -7.24
C HIS A 75 0.92 14.78 -8.41
N ALA A 76 0.26 15.65 -9.18
CA ALA A 76 -0.66 15.24 -10.25
C ALA A 76 0.02 14.44 -11.36
N GLU A 77 1.33 14.63 -11.57
CA GLU A 77 2.15 13.85 -12.50
C GLU A 77 2.15 12.36 -12.13
N ALA A 78 1.89 12.00 -10.86
CA ALA A 78 1.82 10.62 -10.44
C ALA A 78 0.62 9.88 -11.05
N ASP A 79 -0.50 10.56 -11.34
CA ASP A 79 -1.65 9.93 -11.99
C ASP A 79 -1.32 9.51 -13.43
N ASP A 80 -0.66 10.39 -14.20
CA ASP A 80 -0.20 10.09 -15.56
C ASP A 80 0.80 8.92 -15.55
N LEU A 81 1.70 8.89 -14.56
CA LEU A 81 2.68 7.82 -14.41
C LEU A 81 2.07 6.49 -13.98
N ILE A 82 0.97 6.52 -13.22
CA ILE A 82 0.19 5.31 -12.91
C ILE A 82 -0.44 4.75 -14.18
N GLU A 83 -1.03 5.60 -15.02
CA GLU A 83 -1.59 5.17 -16.30
C GLU A 83 -0.53 4.53 -17.19
N ASP A 84 0.62 5.19 -17.36
CA ASP A 84 1.76 4.65 -18.11
C ASP A 84 2.23 3.30 -17.55
N LEU A 85 2.34 3.18 -16.22
CA LEU A 85 2.74 1.94 -15.55
C LEU A 85 1.74 0.81 -15.83
N LEU A 86 0.44 1.09 -15.73
CA LEU A 86 -0.60 0.09 -16.01
C LEU A 86 -0.64 -0.34 -17.48
N GLU A 87 -0.21 0.51 -18.42
CA GLU A 87 -0.21 0.18 -19.85
C GLU A 87 1.07 -0.49 -20.35
N CYS A 88 2.22 -0.14 -19.75
CA CYS A 88 3.55 -0.48 -20.29
C CYS A 88 4.36 -1.45 -19.43
N SER A 89 3.93 -1.78 -18.21
CA SER A 89 4.68 -2.63 -17.28
C SER A 89 4.10 -4.05 -17.16
N SER A 90 4.61 -4.84 -16.21
CA SER A 90 4.03 -6.14 -15.89
C SER A 90 2.59 -6.04 -15.38
N LEU A 91 2.17 -4.89 -14.84
CA LEU A 91 0.82 -4.64 -14.34
C LEU A 91 -0.25 -4.57 -15.44
N ARG A 92 0.17 -4.44 -16.70
CA ARG A 92 -0.75 -4.56 -17.84
C ARG A 92 -1.52 -5.89 -17.84
N TYR A 93 -0.95 -6.91 -17.21
CA TYR A 93 -1.54 -8.25 -17.12
C TYR A 93 -2.26 -8.50 -15.78
N ASP A 94 -2.45 -7.48 -14.93
CA ASP A 94 -3.25 -7.50 -13.69
C ASP A 94 -4.76 -7.46 -14.01
N ASP A 95 -5.22 -8.40 -14.85
CA ASP A 95 -6.59 -8.43 -15.40
C ASP A 95 -7.66 -8.63 -14.30
N ASP A 96 -7.31 -9.33 -13.22
CA ASP A 96 -8.15 -9.52 -12.04
C ASP A 96 -8.01 -8.38 -11.01
N ARG A 97 -7.17 -7.39 -11.31
CA ARG A 97 -6.87 -6.21 -10.47
C ARG A 97 -6.38 -6.60 -9.07
N PHE A 98 -5.71 -7.74 -8.96
CA PHE A 98 -5.14 -8.28 -7.74
C PHE A 98 -4.16 -7.29 -7.11
N VAL A 99 -3.18 -6.82 -7.89
CA VAL A 99 -2.13 -5.91 -7.40
C VAL A 99 -2.75 -4.59 -6.96
N GLN A 100 -3.61 -4.01 -7.79
CA GLN A 100 -4.28 -2.75 -7.46
C GLN A 100 -5.11 -2.88 -6.19
N GLY A 101 -5.90 -3.94 -6.08
CA GLY A 101 -6.74 -4.21 -4.91
C GLY A 101 -5.91 -4.34 -3.63
N ASN A 102 -4.83 -5.09 -3.70
CA ASN A 102 -3.91 -5.27 -2.58
C ASN A 102 -3.22 -3.97 -2.16
N ALA A 103 -2.64 -3.22 -3.11
CA ALA A 103 -1.97 -1.95 -2.83
C ALA A 103 -2.91 -0.95 -2.16
N HIS A 104 -4.15 -0.86 -2.64
CA HIS A 104 -5.18 -0.01 -2.04
C HIS A 104 -5.62 -0.50 -0.66
N PHE A 105 -5.68 -1.81 -0.41
CA PHE A 105 -5.99 -2.33 0.93
C PHE A 105 -4.91 -1.96 1.94
N GLU A 106 -3.63 -2.15 1.58
CA GLU A 106 -2.50 -1.81 2.43
C GLU A 106 -2.42 -0.30 2.71
N LEU A 107 -2.55 0.54 1.68
CA LEU A 107 -2.55 2.00 1.85
C LEU A 107 -3.75 2.45 2.71
N GLY A 108 -4.91 1.83 2.51
CA GLY A 108 -6.11 2.07 3.30
C GLY A 108 -5.87 1.86 4.79
N LEU A 109 -5.22 0.76 5.16
CA LEU A 109 -4.88 0.45 6.54
C LEU A 109 -3.75 1.34 7.07
N ALA A 110 -2.71 1.60 6.28
CA ALA A 110 -1.60 2.47 6.67
C ALA A 110 -2.08 3.91 6.98
N TYR A 111 -2.94 4.50 6.15
CA TYR A 111 -3.58 5.79 6.46
C TYR A 111 -4.52 5.70 7.66
N LEU A 112 -5.19 4.58 7.88
CA LEU A 112 -6.10 4.45 9.02
C LEU A 112 -5.35 4.47 10.36
N MET A 113 -4.17 3.86 10.38
CA MET A 113 -3.34 3.73 11.58
C MET A 113 -2.28 4.82 11.74
N GLY A 114 -1.97 5.56 10.67
CA GLY A 114 -0.80 6.43 10.63
C GLY A 114 0.50 5.63 10.68
N ALA A 115 0.58 4.56 9.88
CA ALA A 115 1.68 3.60 9.85
C ALA A 115 2.49 3.72 8.53
N ASP A 116 3.61 3.00 8.47
CA ASP A 116 4.43 2.86 7.25
C ASP A 116 4.86 4.21 6.63
N GLY A 117 5.08 5.21 7.48
CA GLY A 117 5.53 6.54 7.10
C GLY A 117 4.41 7.47 6.61
N LEU A 118 3.16 7.01 6.62
CA LEU A 118 1.98 7.80 6.25
C LEU A 118 1.32 8.42 7.50
N PRO A 119 0.81 9.66 7.42
CA PRO A 119 0.03 10.25 8.51
C PRO A 119 -1.32 9.56 8.64
N ALA A 120 -1.90 9.56 9.85
CA ALA A 120 -3.27 9.07 10.04
C ALA A 120 -4.26 9.99 9.30
N ASP A 121 -5.02 9.43 8.37
CA ASP A 121 -5.99 10.14 7.52
C ASP A 121 -7.18 9.23 7.20
N PRO A 122 -8.29 9.34 7.95
CA PRO A 122 -9.47 8.49 7.75
C PRO A 122 -10.13 8.68 6.38
N ASP A 123 -10.01 9.84 5.74
CA ASP A 123 -10.66 10.11 4.46
C ASP A 123 -9.89 9.45 3.32
N LYS A 124 -8.56 9.56 3.33
CA LYS A 124 -7.69 8.78 2.41
C LYS A 124 -7.83 7.29 2.66
N SER A 125 -7.87 6.86 3.92
CA SER A 125 -8.13 5.47 4.27
C SER A 125 -9.41 4.94 3.63
N ARG A 126 -10.53 5.65 3.76
CA ARG A 126 -11.80 5.29 3.13
C ARG A 126 -11.70 5.21 1.61
N ALA A 127 -11.03 6.16 0.98
CA ALA A 127 -10.88 6.17 -0.47
C ALA A 127 -10.12 4.93 -0.96
N HIS A 128 -9.02 4.60 -0.30
CA HIS A 128 -8.21 3.43 -0.63
C HIS A 128 -8.95 2.11 -0.34
N LEU A 129 -9.54 1.94 0.84
CA LEU A 129 -10.31 0.74 1.17
C LEU A 129 -11.50 0.53 0.21
N LYS A 130 -12.15 1.59 -0.26
CA LYS A 130 -13.20 1.50 -1.29
C LYS A 130 -12.64 0.99 -2.62
N LYS A 131 -11.52 1.55 -3.10
CA LYS A 131 -10.85 1.07 -4.32
C LYS A 131 -10.46 -0.40 -4.21
N ALA A 132 -9.94 -0.83 -3.06
CA ALA A 132 -9.64 -2.24 -2.79
C ALA A 132 -10.90 -3.13 -2.90
N HIS A 133 -11.99 -2.71 -2.26
CA HIS A 133 -13.27 -3.41 -2.33
C HIS A 133 -13.85 -3.44 -3.76
N GLU A 134 -13.68 -2.38 -4.56
CA GLU A 134 -14.06 -2.34 -5.98
C GLU A 134 -13.25 -3.31 -6.84
N CYS A 135 -11.98 -3.55 -6.50
CA CYS A 135 -11.17 -4.63 -7.04
C CYS A 135 -11.57 -6.02 -6.50
N GLN A 136 -12.66 -6.12 -5.73
CA GLN A 136 -13.10 -7.34 -5.06
C GLN A 136 -12.05 -7.94 -4.11
N TRP A 137 -11.12 -7.10 -3.63
CA TRP A 137 -10.12 -7.48 -2.64
C TRP A 137 -10.68 -7.35 -1.22
N PRO A 138 -10.38 -8.27 -0.28
CA PRO A 138 -9.61 -9.51 -0.45
C PRO A 138 -10.49 -10.75 -0.76
N PHE A 139 -11.72 -10.60 -1.23
CA PHE A 139 -12.69 -11.71 -1.32
C PHE A 139 -12.31 -12.85 -2.28
N HIS A 140 -11.47 -12.58 -3.29
CA HIS A 140 -11.03 -13.61 -4.24
C HIS A 140 -9.75 -14.34 -3.83
N VAL A 141 -9.09 -13.95 -2.73
CA VAL A 141 -7.92 -14.68 -2.23
C VAL A 141 -8.32 -15.75 -1.22
N GLN A 142 -7.62 -16.88 -1.26
CA GLN A 142 -7.92 -18.06 -0.42
C GLN A 142 -7.96 -17.74 1.08
N GLN A 143 -7.25 -16.69 1.52
CA GLN A 143 -7.15 -16.25 2.91
C GLN A 143 -7.89 -14.93 3.18
N GLY A 144 -8.82 -14.51 2.29
CA GLY A 144 -9.42 -13.18 2.34
C GLY A 144 -10.13 -12.84 3.65
N GLU A 145 -10.92 -13.77 4.18
CA GLU A 145 -11.58 -13.59 5.48
C GLU A 145 -10.57 -13.49 6.63
N SER A 146 -9.50 -14.31 6.60
CA SER A 146 -8.43 -14.22 7.60
C SER A 146 -7.74 -12.86 7.56
N LEU A 147 -7.48 -12.31 6.37
CA LEU A 147 -6.89 -10.97 6.21
C LEU A 147 -7.79 -9.89 6.80
N LEU A 148 -9.11 -9.99 6.61
CA LEU A 148 -10.07 -9.06 7.21
C LEU A 148 -10.08 -9.16 8.73
N ASP A 149 -10.04 -10.38 9.28
CA ASP A 149 -10.01 -10.60 10.73
C ASP A 149 -8.70 -10.13 11.38
N GLU A 150 -7.57 -10.36 10.72
CA GLU A 150 -6.27 -9.83 11.13
C GLU A 150 -6.27 -8.30 11.11
N ALA A 151 -6.78 -7.67 10.04
CA ALA A 151 -6.93 -6.22 9.99
C ALA A 151 -7.81 -5.73 11.16
N ARG A 152 -8.98 -6.32 11.38
CA ARG A 152 -9.87 -5.95 12.50
C ARG A 152 -9.18 -6.06 13.86
N ALA A 153 -8.35 -7.09 14.08
CA ALA A 153 -7.63 -7.30 15.33
C ALA A 153 -6.56 -6.23 15.62
N LEU A 154 -6.05 -5.56 14.59
CA LEU A 154 -5.04 -4.49 14.70
C LEU A 154 -5.65 -3.11 14.97
N LEU A 155 -6.92 -2.89 14.61
CA LEU A 155 -7.56 -1.58 14.64
C LEU A 155 -8.14 -1.23 16.02
N THR A 156 -7.94 0.02 16.44
CA THR A 156 -8.66 0.58 17.59
C THR A 156 -10.15 0.76 17.25
N ALA A 157 -11.02 0.90 18.26
CA ALA A 157 -12.46 1.03 18.02
C ALA A 157 -12.86 2.16 17.03
N PRO A 158 -12.26 3.37 17.07
CA PRO A 158 -12.55 4.39 16.06
C PRO A 158 -12.09 4.02 14.64
N GLN A 159 -10.96 3.34 14.52
CA GLN A 159 -10.43 2.90 13.24
C GLN A 159 -11.27 1.75 12.66
N LEU A 160 -11.64 0.79 13.51
CA LEU A 160 -12.50 -0.33 13.16
C LEU A 160 -13.84 0.17 12.59
N ALA A 161 -14.44 1.21 13.20
CA ALA A 161 -15.68 1.80 12.69
C ALA A 161 -15.54 2.31 11.25
N VAL A 162 -14.40 2.91 10.89
CA VAL A 162 -14.11 3.36 9.52
C VAL A 162 -13.93 2.17 8.56
N PHE A 163 -13.20 1.15 9.01
CA PHE A 163 -12.96 -0.06 8.22
C PHE A 163 -14.26 -0.83 7.93
N GLU A 164 -15.14 -0.97 8.93
CA GLU A 164 -16.41 -1.68 8.84
C GLU A 164 -17.47 -0.95 8.00
N GLU A 165 -17.31 0.33 7.68
CA GLU A 165 -18.16 0.98 6.68
C GLU A 165 -18.04 0.32 5.30
N ILE A 166 -16.89 -0.31 5.03
CA ILE A 166 -16.53 -0.92 3.76
C ILE A 166 -16.54 -2.45 3.88
N TYR A 167 -15.86 -3.00 4.89
CA TYR A 167 -15.72 -4.43 5.11
C TYR A 167 -16.55 -4.91 6.30
N ARG A 168 -17.88 -4.88 6.13
CA ARG A 168 -18.81 -5.36 7.17
C ARG A 168 -18.60 -6.85 7.45
N PRO A 169 -18.64 -7.27 8.73
CA PRO A 169 -18.72 -8.69 9.05
C PRO A 169 -20.03 -9.28 8.48
N THR A 170 -19.95 -10.50 7.97
CA THR A 170 -21.10 -11.26 7.44
C THR A 170 -21.87 -11.99 8.54
#